data_AF-Q6Q7J6-F1
#
_entry.id   AF-Q6Q7J6-F1
#
_cell.length_a   1.000
_cell.length_b   1.000
_cell.length_c   1.000
_cell.angle_alpha   90.00
_cell.angle_beta   90.00
_cell.angle_gamma   90.00
#
_symmetry.space_group_name_H-M   'P 1'
#
loop_
_entity.id
_entity.type
_entity.pdbx_description
1 polymer ?
#
loop_
_entity_poly.entity_id
_entity_poly.type
_entity_poly.pdbx_seq_one_letter_code
_entity_poly.pdbx_strand_id
1 'polypeptide(L)'
;KQKQGYGDAALFGEIRKEQLLSNGREALTINQLLADENMKKQNDYVERCIDLNRAILKRELGLAEKDIIDIPQLFCLEQIVNVPSNELTGKLYARPYFPNLLQIIVMGQNLGIPKPFGPQINGACCLEEKIYELLEPLGFQCTFINDFDCYLTEIGDFCSCANIRRVPFAFKWWKMVP
;
A
#
# COMPACT_ATOMS: atom_id res chain seq x y z
N LYS A 1 -0.47 -7.22 -16.99
CA LYS A 1 0.87 -7.72 -17.41
C LYS A 1 0.86 -9.20 -17.85
N GLN A 2 0.15 -10.13 -17.19
CA GLN A 2 0.02 -11.54 -17.65
C GLN A 2 -0.37 -11.69 -19.14
N LYS A 3 -1.45 -11.01 -19.57
CA LYS A 3 -1.91 -10.99 -20.98
C LYS A 3 -0.88 -10.46 -21.99
N GLN A 4 0.14 -9.74 -21.52
CA GLN A 4 1.24 -9.20 -22.34
C GLN A 4 2.44 -10.16 -22.39
N GLY A 5 2.33 -11.37 -21.82
CA GLY A 5 3.39 -12.39 -21.82
C GLY A 5 4.26 -12.40 -20.55
N TYR A 6 4.03 -11.52 -19.58
CA TYR A 6 4.85 -11.41 -18.37
C TYR A 6 4.29 -12.19 -17.17
N GLY A 7 3.61 -13.30 -17.40
CA GLY A 7 2.98 -14.09 -16.32
C GLY A 7 3.98 -14.62 -15.29
N ASP A 8 5.22 -14.91 -15.71
CA ASP A 8 6.27 -15.50 -14.87
C ASP A 8 7.11 -14.46 -14.13
N ALA A 9 6.83 -13.17 -14.31
CA ALA A 9 7.49 -12.10 -13.55
C ALA A 9 7.08 -12.20 -12.06
N ALA A 10 8.06 -12.16 -11.16
CA ALA A 10 7.84 -12.39 -9.73
C ALA A 10 7.78 -11.10 -8.92
N LEU A 11 6.80 -11.01 -8.02
CA LEU A 11 6.81 -10.07 -6.90
C LEU A 11 8.00 -10.43 -5.98
N PHE A 12 8.69 -9.40 -5.50
CA PHE A 12 9.94 -9.52 -4.74
C PHE A 12 11.11 -10.17 -5.50
N GLY A 13 11.08 -10.19 -6.84
CA GLY A 13 12.16 -10.77 -7.65
C GLY A 13 13.53 -10.11 -7.47
N GLU A 14 13.58 -8.86 -6.98
CA GLU A 14 14.81 -8.14 -6.67
C GLU A 14 15.33 -8.35 -5.23
N ILE A 15 14.55 -9.00 -4.36
CA ILE A 15 14.91 -9.22 -2.96
C ILE A 15 15.70 -10.54 -2.82
N ARG A 16 16.74 -10.52 -1.99
CA ARG A 16 17.53 -11.72 -1.68
C ARG A 16 16.70 -12.74 -0.92
N LYS A 17 16.90 -14.04 -1.20
CA LYS A 17 16.13 -15.12 -0.56
C LYS A 17 16.24 -15.09 0.96
N GLU A 18 17.40 -14.74 1.51
CA GLU A 18 17.62 -14.64 2.95
C GLU A 18 16.77 -13.55 3.59
N GLN A 19 16.60 -12.40 2.90
CA GLN A 19 15.74 -11.29 3.33
C GLN A 19 14.25 -11.64 3.24
N LEU A 20 13.85 -12.42 2.23
CA LEU A 20 12.48 -12.93 2.14
C LEU A 20 12.17 -13.90 3.28
N LEU A 21 13.10 -14.82 3.56
CA LEU A 21 12.97 -15.78 4.65
C LEU A 21 12.88 -15.09 6.03
N SER A 22 13.70 -14.07 6.28
CA SER A 22 13.65 -13.32 7.54
C SER A 22 12.32 -12.57 7.74
N ASN A 23 11.67 -12.17 6.64
CA ASN A 23 10.37 -11.48 6.66
C ASN A 23 9.17 -12.43 6.49
N GLY A 24 9.40 -13.75 6.47
CA GLY A 24 8.33 -14.76 6.30
C GLY A 24 7.56 -14.63 4.98
N ARG A 25 8.24 -14.20 3.91
CA ARG A 25 7.67 -13.99 2.58
C ARG A 25 8.27 -14.95 1.57
N GLU A 26 7.52 -15.17 0.50
CA GLU A 26 7.97 -15.93 -0.67
C GLU A 26 7.76 -15.08 -1.92
N ALA A 27 8.64 -15.24 -2.91
CA ALA A 27 8.49 -14.60 -4.21
C ALA A 27 7.44 -15.39 -5.02
N LEU A 28 6.34 -14.73 -5.37
CA LEU A 28 5.28 -15.30 -6.21
C LEU A 28 5.21 -14.61 -7.57
N THR A 29 5.04 -15.41 -8.61
CA THR A 29 4.80 -14.91 -9.98
C THR A 29 3.43 -14.28 -10.14
N ILE A 30 3.27 -13.42 -11.14
CA ILE A 30 1.95 -12.87 -11.50
C ILE A 30 0.95 -14.01 -11.77
N ASN A 31 1.38 -15.08 -12.45
CA ASN A 31 0.54 -16.26 -12.71
C ASN A 31 0.06 -16.91 -11.41
N GLN A 32 0.95 -17.11 -10.44
CA GLN A 32 0.61 -17.70 -9.15
C GLN A 32 -0.34 -16.79 -8.35
N LEU A 33 -0.05 -15.48 -8.28
CA LEU A 33 -0.91 -14.51 -7.59
C LEU A 33 -2.32 -14.45 -8.19
N LEU A 34 -2.43 -14.47 -9.52
CA LEU A 34 -3.71 -14.47 -10.22
C LEU A 34 -4.45 -15.82 -10.17
N ALA A 35 -3.76 -16.92 -9.85
CA ALA A 35 -4.36 -18.24 -9.69
C ALA A 35 -4.80 -18.54 -8.23
N ASP A 36 -4.34 -17.73 -7.26
CA ASP A 36 -4.67 -17.91 -5.85
C ASP A 36 -6.10 -17.42 -5.53
N GLU A 37 -7.05 -18.35 -5.52
CA GLU A 37 -8.46 -18.09 -5.20
C GLU A 37 -8.68 -17.65 -3.74
N ASN A 38 -7.80 -18.03 -2.81
CA ASN A 38 -7.90 -17.57 -1.44
C ASN A 38 -7.47 -16.10 -1.34
N MET A 39 -6.37 -15.72 -1.98
CA MET A 39 -5.91 -14.34 -2.06
C MET A 39 -6.97 -13.43 -2.68
N LYS A 40 -7.63 -13.86 -3.76
CA LYS A 40 -8.74 -13.11 -4.37
C LYS A 40 -9.88 -12.87 -3.38
N LYS A 41 -10.37 -13.93 -2.72
CA LYS A 41 -11.46 -13.80 -1.73
C LYS A 41 -11.10 -12.85 -0.58
N GLN A 42 -9.84 -12.89 -0.13
CA GLN A 42 -9.35 -11.99 0.90
C GLN A 42 -9.35 -10.53 0.41
N ASN A 43 -8.88 -10.28 -0.82
CA ASN A 43 -8.86 -8.93 -1.39
C ASN A 43 -10.26 -8.44 -1.77
N ASP A 44 -11.18 -9.30 -2.22
CA ASP A 44 -12.60 -8.95 -2.44
C ASP A 44 -13.26 -8.45 -1.14
N TYR A 45 -12.92 -9.08 0.00
CA TYR A 45 -13.38 -8.62 1.31
C TYR A 45 -12.78 -7.26 1.67
N VAL A 46 -11.48 -7.06 1.47
CA VAL A 46 -10.80 -5.80 1.75
C VAL A 46 -11.31 -4.67 0.85
N GLU A 47 -11.54 -4.95 -0.44
CA GLU A 47 -12.13 -4.01 -1.40
C GLU A 47 -13.50 -3.52 -0.91
N ARG A 48 -14.38 -4.42 -0.43
CA ARG A 48 -15.67 -4.01 0.15
C ARG A 48 -15.51 -3.12 1.38
N CYS A 49 -14.52 -3.36 2.22
CA CYS A 49 -14.22 -2.49 3.35
C CYS A 49 -13.75 -1.10 2.89
N ILE A 50 -12.92 -1.04 1.85
CA ILE A 50 -12.44 0.21 1.24
C ILE A 50 -13.61 0.96 0.59
N ASP A 51 -14.46 0.29 -0.17
CA ASP A 51 -15.62 0.87 -0.85
C ASP A 51 -16.63 1.49 0.12
N LEU A 52 -16.85 0.83 1.27
CA LEU A 52 -17.67 1.40 2.33
C LEU A 52 -17.10 2.73 2.81
N ASN A 53 -15.78 2.80 3.04
CA ASN A 53 -15.11 4.04 3.42
C ASN A 53 -15.13 5.08 2.29
N ARG A 54 -14.95 4.67 1.03
CA ARG A 54 -15.07 5.54 -0.15
C ARG A 54 -16.44 6.22 -0.17
N ALA A 55 -17.52 5.46 0.03
CA ALA A 55 -18.88 5.99 0.06
C ALA A 55 -19.09 6.99 1.22
N ILE A 56 -18.56 6.68 2.41
CA ILE A 56 -18.61 7.58 3.58
C ILE A 56 -17.84 8.87 3.28
N LEU A 57 -16.59 8.79 2.82
CA LEU A 57 -15.75 9.95 2.52
C LEU A 57 -16.37 10.83 1.44
N LYS A 58 -16.94 10.25 0.38
CA LYS A 58 -17.66 10.99 -0.65
C LYS A 58 -18.85 11.77 -0.07
N ARG A 59 -19.61 11.15 0.83
CA ARG A 59 -20.77 11.79 1.47
C ARG A 59 -20.36 12.90 2.43
N GLU A 60 -19.45 12.61 3.36
CA GLU A 60 -19.09 13.52 4.47
C GLU A 60 -18.19 14.68 4.03
N LEU A 61 -17.34 14.46 3.02
CA LEU A 61 -16.38 15.47 2.53
C LEU A 61 -16.80 16.09 1.19
N GLY A 62 -17.91 15.63 0.60
CA GLY A 62 -18.41 16.13 -0.70
C GLY A 62 -17.51 15.78 -1.89
N LEU A 63 -16.78 14.66 -1.83
CA LEU A 63 -15.84 14.24 -2.89
C LEU A 63 -16.59 13.60 -4.07
N ALA A 64 -16.13 13.91 -5.28
CA ALA A 64 -16.49 13.22 -6.51
C ALA A 64 -15.44 12.16 -6.89
N GLU A 65 -15.77 11.28 -7.83
CA GLU A 65 -14.83 10.24 -8.30
C GLU A 65 -13.53 10.82 -8.87
N LYS A 66 -13.60 11.99 -9.50
CA LYS A 66 -12.41 12.69 -10.03
C LYS A 66 -11.44 13.19 -8.95
N ASP A 67 -11.90 13.27 -7.70
CA ASP A 67 -11.09 13.72 -6.57
C ASP A 67 -10.34 12.56 -5.89
N ILE A 68 -10.54 11.32 -6.38
CA ILE A 68 -10.03 10.09 -5.78
C ILE A 68 -9.14 9.38 -6.80
N ILE A 69 -7.98 8.92 -6.34
CA ILE A 69 -7.03 8.15 -7.14
C ILE A 69 -6.84 6.79 -6.48
N ASP A 70 -7.07 5.73 -7.24
CA ASP A 70 -6.89 4.36 -6.77
C ASP A 70 -5.43 3.93 -6.92
N ILE A 71 -4.82 3.53 -5.81
CA ILE A 71 -3.44 3.07 -5.74
C ILE A 71 -3.42 1.54 -5.71
N PRO A 72 -2.66 0.85 -6.59
CA PRO A 72 -2.63 -0.60 -6.62
C PRO A 72 -2.00 -1.15 -5.34
N GLN A 73 -2.79 -1.82 -4.49
CA GLN A 73 -2.32 -2.42 -3.24
C GLN A 73 -2.98 -3.79 -3.06
N LEU A 74 -2.19 -4.79 -2.65
CA LEU A 74 -2.70 -6.10 -2.24
C LEU A 74 -2.62 -6.26 -0.73
N PHE A 75 -3.54 -7.04 -0.19
CA PHE A 75 -3.64 -7.38 1.22
C PHE A 75 -3.76 -8.89 1.42
N CYS A 76 -3.38 -9.35 2.61
CA CYS A 76 -3.71 -10.68 3.13
C CYS A 76 -4.39 -10.53 4.49
N LEU A 77 -5.26 -11.48 4.83
CA LEU A 77 -5.94 -11.52 6.11
C LEU A 77 -5.19 -12.42 7.09
N GLU A 78 -4.87 -11.91 8.28
CA GLU A 78 -4.14 -12.65 9.31
C GLU A 78 -4.64 -12.34 10.73
N GLN A 79 -4.32 -13.22 11.68
CA GLN A 79 -4.60 -12.98 13.10
C GLN A 79 -3.53 -12.07 13.71
N ILE A 80 -3.94 -11.17 14.60
CA ILE A 80 -2.97 -10.41 15.40
C ILE A 80 -2.44 -11.35 16.48
N VAL A 81 -1.15 -11.66 16.40
CA VAL A 81 -0.47 -12.61 17.31
C VAL A 81 0.05 -11.96 18.60
N ASN A 82 0.14 -10.63 18.65
CA ASN A 82 0.68 -9.85 19.78
C ASN A 82 -0.42 -9.22 20.66
N VAL A 83 -1.56 -9.90 20.81
CA VAL A 83 -2.67 -9.46 21.67
C VAL A 83 -2.75 -10.38 22.89
N PRO A 84 -2.92 -9.84 24.12
CA PRO A 84 -3.13 -10.65 25.31
C PRO A 84 -4.19 -11.74 25.09
N SER A 85 -3.96 -12.94 25.63
CA SER A 85 -4.77 -14.14 25.36
C SER A 85 -6.26 -14.01 25.73
N ASN A 86 -6.61 -13.05 26.59
CA ASN A 86 -7.97 -12.66 26.95
C ASN A 86 -8.67 -11.75 25.92
N GLU A 87 -7.94 -11.19 24.95
CA GLU A 87 -8.42 -10.30 23.88
C GLU A 87 -8.23 -10.90 22.48
N LEU A 88 -7.75 -12.15 22.40
CA LEU A 88 -7.58 -12.92 21.17
C LEU A 88 -8.95 -13.22 20.54
N THR A 89 -9.46 -12.25 19.80
CA THR A 89 -10.61 -12.46 18.93
C THR A 89 -10.15 -13.31 17.74
N GLY A 90 -10.92 -14.32 17.34
CA GLY A 90 -10.68 -15.07 16.08
C GLY A 90 -10.87 -14.24 14.80
N LYS A 91 -10.81 -12.91 14.91
CA LYS A 91 -10.93 -11.96 13.81
C LYS A 91 -9.63 -11.92 13.04
N LEU A 92 -9.76 -11.83 11.72
CA LEU A 92 -8.65 -11.59 10.82
C LEU A 92 -8.59 -10.10 10.49
N TYR A 93 -7.39 -9.58 10.39
CA TYR A 93 -7.08 -8.20 10.05
C TYR A 93 -6.35 -8.14 8.72
N ALA A 94 -6.63 -7.11 7.94
CA ALA A 94 -5.96 -6.89 6.67
C ALA A 94 -4.56 -6.34 6.89
N ARG A 95 -3.56 -7.03 6.34
CA ARG A 95 -2.17 -6.58 6.30
C ARG A 95 -1.72 -6.41 4.85
N PRO A 96 -0.94 -5.36 4.52
CA PRO A 96 -0.34 -5.20 3.19
C PRO A 96 0.47 -6.44 2.78
N TYR A 97 0.26 -6.93 1.56
CA TYR A 97 0.97 -8.10 1.04
C TYR A 97 2.40 -7.78 0.59
N PHE A 98 2.61 -6.56 0.09
CA PHE A 98 3.90 -5.91 -0.18
C PHE A 98 3.92 -4.52 0.50
N PRO A 99 5.07 -3.82 0.58
CA PRO A 99 5.18 -2.52 1.25
C PRO A 99 4.03 -1.57 0.87
N ASN A 100 3.40 -0.96 1.86
CA ASN A 100 2.12 -0.29 1.66
C ASN A 100 2.28 1.01 0.87
N LEU A 101 1.92 1.00 -0.42
CA LEU A 101 2.03 2.16 -1.31
C LEU A 101 1.16 3.35 -0.87
N LEU A 102 0.18 3.14 0.01
CA LEU A 102 -0.64 4.20 0.59
C LEU A 102 0.07 4.95 1.73
N GLN A 103 1.14 4.39 2.30
CA GLN A 103 1.88 5.00 3.40
C GLN A 103 2.88 6.05 2.90
N ILE A 104 2.37 7.09 2.25
CA ILE A 104 3.15 8.11 1.56
C ILE A 104 3.56 9.26 2.50
N ILE A 105 4.84 9.61 2.49
CA ILE A 105 5.38 10.82 3.10
C ILE A 105 5.18 12.01 2.14
N VAL A 106 4.24 12.90 2.45
CA VAL A 106 3.88 14.04 1.58
C VAL A 106 4.61 15.32 2.00
N MET A 107 5.61 15.75 1.22
CA MET A 107 6.42 16.97 1.42
C MET A 107 6.21 17.98 0.27
N GLY A 108 5.02 18.57 0.23
CA GLY A 108 4.62 19.45 -0.88
C GLY A 108 4.43 18.63 -2.15
N GLN A 109 5.18 18.96 -3.21
CA GLN A 109 5.20 18.18 -4.45
C GLN A 109 6.07 16.91 -4.37
N ASN A 110 6.92 16.77 -3.34
CA ASN A 110 7.78 15.60 -3.20
C ASN A 110 7.08 14.52 -2.38
N LEU A 111 7.01 13.31 -2.93
CA LEU A 111 6.39 12.15 -2.30
C LEU A 111 7.45 11.10 -1.98
N GLY A 112 7.58 10.73 -0.70
CA GLY A 112 8.33 9.53 -0.28
C GLY A 112 7.38 8.34 -0.22
N ILE A 113 7.54 7.37 -1.09
CA ILE A 113 6.62 6.23 -1.25
C ILE A 113 7.39 4.95 -0.91
N PRO A 114 6.86 4.02 -0.09
CA PRO A 114 7.53 2.73 0.13
C PRO A 114 7.81 2.01 -1.18
N LYS A 115 9.01 1.47 -1.36
CA LYS A 115 9.35 0.73 -2.57
C LYS A 115 8.58 -0.59 -2.59
N PRO A 116 7.74 -0.88 -3.61
CA PRO A 116 6.84 -2.04 -3.58
C PRO A 116 7.51 -3.36 -3.96
N PHE A 117 8.70 -3.32 -4.58
CA PHE A 117 9.41 -4.50 -5.11
C PHE A 117 8.53 -5.37 -6.01
N GLY A 118 7.70 -4.71 -6.81
CA GLY A 118 6.79 -5.32 -7.77
C GLY A 118 7.49 -6.12 -8.88
N PRO A 119 6.74 -6.90 -9.66
CA PRO A 119 7.26 -7.64 -10.80
C PRO A 119 8.02 -6.74 -11.79
N GLN A 120 9.19 -7.22 -12.24
CA GLN A 120 10.05 -6.53 -13.19
C GLN A 120 9.58 -6.79 -14.62
N ILE A 121 9.22 -5.74 -15.34
CA ILE A 121 8.76 -5.76 -16.72
C ILE A 121 9.72 -4.90 -17.53
N ASN A 122 10.46 -5.52 -18.46
CA ASN A 122 11.50 -4.83 -19.26
C ASN A 122 12.53 -4.06 -18.40
N GLY A 123 12.86 -4.58 -17.20
CA GLY A 123 13.83 -3.97 -16.28
C GLY A 123 13.28 -2.86 -15.38
N ALA A 124 11.96 -2.63 -15.39
CA ALA A 124 11.31 -1.67 -14.50
C ALA A 124 10.22 -2.33 -13.64
N CYS A 125 10.06 -1.86 -12.40
CA CYS A 125 9.02 -2.32 -11.51
C CYS A 125 7.65 -1.82 -11.98
N CYS A 126 6.73 -2.72 -12.36
CA CYS A 126 5.45 -2.28 -12.91
C CYS A 126 4.53 -1.57 -11.92
N LEU A 127 4.73 -1.75 -10.60
CA LEU A 127 3.98 -1.03 -9.58
C LEU A 127 4.49 0.41 -9.45
N GLU A 128 5.80 0.62 -9.53
CA GLU A 128 6.41 1.97 -9.56
C GLU A 128 5.99 2.73 -10.81
N GLU A 129 6.07 2.10 -11.99
CA GLU A 129 5.54 2.65 -13.25
C GLU A 129 4.09 3.12 -13.07
N LYS A 130 3.25 2.29 -12.44
CA LYS A 130 1.84 2.62 -12.28
C LYS A 130 1.61 3.83 -11.37
N ILE A 131 2.43 3.99 -10.33
CA ILE A 131 2.38 5.15 -9.46
C ILE A 131 2.83 6.41 -10.20
N TYR A 132 3.90 6.34 -10.99
CA TYR A 132 4.34 7.47 -11.82
C TYR A 132 3.22 7.92 -12.78
N GLU A 133 2.59 6.98 -13.49
CA GLU A 133 1.45 7.25 -14.39
C GLU A 133 0.30 7.98 -13.70
N LEU A 134 0.05 7.70 -12.42
CA LEU A 134 -1.07 8.28 -11.66
C LEU A 134 -0.74 9.64 -11.05
N LEU A 135 0.49 9.83 -10.56
CA LEU A 135 0.83 10.97 -9.70
C LEU A 135 1.69 12.04 -10.39
N GLU A 136 2.57 11.68 -11.31
CA GLU A 136 3.41 12.67 -12.02
C GLU A 136 2.60 13.66 -12.87
N PRO A 137 1.49 13.27 -13.54
CA PRO A 137 0.66 14.23 -14.27
C PRO A 137 0.03 15.33 -13.39
N LEU A 138 0.00 15.13 -12.07
CA LEU A 138 -0.49 16.10 -11.09
C LEU A 138 0.61 17.03 -10.58
N GLY A 139 1.85 16.87 -11.06
CA GLY A 139 3.02 17.66 -10.65
C GLY A 139 3.73 17.12 -9.42
N PHE A 140 3.47 15.86 -9.02
CA PHE A 140 4.21 15.22 -7.94
C PHE A 140 5.53 14.61 -8.42
N GLN A 141 6.54 14.66 -7.56
CA GLN A 141 7.82 13.97 -7.72
C GLN A 141 7.83 12.75 -6.81
N CYS A 142 7.75 11.56 -7.39
CA CYS A 142 7.71 10.31 -6.66
C CYS A 142 9.14 9.78 -6.40
N THR A 143 9.48 9.54 -5.13
CA THR A 143 10.73 8.90 -4.72
C THR A 143 10.40 7.61 -3.95
N PHE A 144 10.84 6.47 -4.47
CA PHE A 144 10.65 5.17 -3.81
C PHE A 144 11.72 4.92 -2.75
N ILE A 145 11.29 4.79 -1.51
CA ILE A 145 12.13 4.56 -0.34
C ILE A 145 12.27 3.06 -0.13
N ASN A 146 13.50 2.56 -0.18
CA ASN A 146 13.77 1.17 0.16
C ASN A 146 13.82 1.03 1.69
N ASP A 147 12.77 0.46 2.26
CA ASP A 147 12.65 0.13 3.68
C ASP A 147 12.33 -1.35 3.91
N PHE A 148 12.70 -2.23 2.98
CA PHE A 148 12.34 -3.66 3.03
C PHE A 148 12.86 -4.39 4.28
N ASP A 149 14.01 -3.98 4.81
CA ASP A 149 14.56 -4.58 6.03
C ASP A 149 13.78 -4.13 7.29
N CYS A 150 13.09 -2.99 7.23
CA CYS A 150 12.21 -2.51 8.30
C CYS A 150 10.78 -3.03 8.11
N TYR A 151 10.37 -3.26 6.86
CA TYR A 151 9.09 -3.81 6.47
C TYR A 151 8.77 -5.09 7.26
N LEU A 152 7.72 -5.01 8.08
CA LEU A 152 7.13 -6.13 8.84
C LEU A 152 7.99 -6.75 9.96
N THR A 153 9.06 -6.08 10.38
CA THR A 153 9.43 -6.19 11.80
C THR A 153 8.22 -5.74 12.65
N GLU A 154 8.18 -6.03 13.96
CA GLU A 154 7.08 -5.57 14.85
C GLU A 154 6.81 -4.04 14.81
N ILE A 155 7.64 -3.29 14.07
CA ILE A 155 7.68 -1.84 13.90
C ILE A 155 6.82 -1.36 12.70
N GLY A 156 6.46 -2.20 11.73
CA GLY A 156 5.70 -1.79 10.52
C GLY A 156 6.56 -1.09 9.44
N ASP A 157 5.92 -0.55 8.38
CA ASP A 157 6.60 0.19 7.29
C ASP A 157 7.36 1.43 7.83
N PHE A 158 8.56 1.77 7.36
CA PHE A 158 9.32 2.92 7.90
C PHE A 158 8.58 4.24 7.71
N CYS A 159 7.82 4.37 6.62
CA CYS A 159 7.00 5.55 6.37
C CYS A 159 5.93 5.77 7.46
N SER A 160 5.58 4.75 8.24
CA SER A 160 4.72 4.88 9.43
C SER A 160 5.39 5.63 10.59
N CYS A 161 6.73 5.64 10.63
CA CYS A 161 7.53 6.22 11.70
C CYS A 161 7.90 7.70 11.44
N ALA A 162 7.65 8.21 10.23
CA ALA A 162 7.95 9.58 9.86
C ALA A 162 6.84 10.54 10.32
N ASN A 163 7.22 11.61 11.02
CA ASN A 163 6.31 12.69 11.41
C ASN A 163 6.75 14.01 10.79
N ILE A 164 5.79 14.77 10.23
CA ILE A 164 6.06 16.03 9.54
C ILE A 164 5.38 17.18 10.27
N ARG A 165 6.16 18.16 10.73
CA ARG A 165 5.63 19.44 11.21
C ARG A 165 5.26 20.31 10.01
N ARG A 166 3.98 20.65 9.87
CA ARG A 166 3.46 21.50 8.79
C ARG A 166 3.19 22.93 9.27
N VAL A 167 3.16 23.86 8.33
CA VAL A 167 2.76 25.25 8.61
C VAL A 167 1.26 25.27 8.98
N PRO A 168 0.84 26.00 10.03
CA PRO A 168 -0.57 26.12 10.38
C PRO A 168 -1.41 26.75 9.26
N PHE A 169 -2.71 26.49 9.26
CA PHE A 169 -3.63 27.17 8.36
C PHE A 169 -3.57 28.68 8.56
N ALA A 170 -3.61 29.44 7.45
CA ALA A 170 -3.76 30.89 7.51
C ALA A 170 -5.12 31.30 8.10
N PHE A 171 -6.15 30.48 7.89
CA PHE A 171 -7.48 30.63 8.45
C PHE A 171 -7.43 30.57 9.98
N LYS A 172 -8.13 31.51 10.64
CA LYS A 172 -8.16 31.60 12.09
C LYS A 172 -9.30 30.73 12.63
N TRP A 173 -8.96 29.70 13.40
CA TRP A 173 -9.92 28.69 13.86
C TRP A 173 -11.15 29.29 14.59
N TRP A 174 -10.97 30.37 15.36
CA TRP A 174 -12.06 31.04 16.09
C TRP A 174 -13.05 31.81 15.20
N LYS A 175 -12.79 31.91 13.88
CA LYS A 175 -13.74 32.45 12.90
C LYS A 175 -14.66 31.38 12.32
N MET A 176 -14.42 30.11 12.60
CA MET A 176 -15.33 29.02 12.20
C MET A 176 -16.60 29.07 13.04
N VAL A 177 -17.74 28.74 12.42
CA VAL A 177 -18.99 28.43 13.13
C VAL A 177 -19.20 26.93 12.97
N PRO A 178 -18.86 26.12 13.99
CA PRO A 178 -18.94 24.65 13.92
C PRO A 178 -20.37 24.10 13.85
#